data_AF-A0AAW1QU45-F1
#
_entry.id   AF-A0AAW1QU45-F1
#
_cell.length_a   1.000
_cell.length_b   1.000
_cell.length_c   1.000
_cell.angle_alpha   90.00
_cell.angle_beta   90.00
_cell.angle_gamma   90.00
#
_symmetry.space_group_name_H-M   'P 1'
#
loop_
_entity.id
_entity.type
_entity.pdbx_description
1 polymer ?
#
loop_
_entity_poly.entity_id
_entity_poly.type
_entity_poly.pdbx_seq_one_letter_code
_entity_poly.pdbx_strand_id
1 'polypeptide(L)'
;MELDPAGYFLIAVDRQSREIVAEHYTNTINSNGVACDPETGEPIPCTAGYRRSPKHVYRGRTAKELSVKILEGAQPPPLSRLEHANYLGREFQRAEAAIITGQDFIQD
;
A
#
# COMPACT_ATOMS: atom_id res chain seq x y z
N MET A 1 -4.26 15.04 4.64
CA MET A 1 -3.51 14.18 5.58
C MET A 1 -2.03 14.35 5.29
N GLU A 2 -1.21 14.44 6.34
CA GLU A 2 0.24 14.33 6.18
C GLU A 2 0.64 12.89 5.79
N LEU A 3 1.83 12.69 5.23
CA LEU A 3 2.35 11.36 4.87
C LEU A 3 2.70 10.51 6.10
N ASP A 4 2.38 9.21 6.08
CA ASP A 4 2.83 8.29 7.14
C ASP A 4 4.35 8.13 7.08
N PRO A 5 5.09 8.30 8.19
CA PRO A 5 6.53 8.04 8.21
C PRO A 5 6.91 6.63 7.75
N ALA A 6 6.05 5.64 7.98
CA ALA A 6 6.31 4.27 7.59
C ALA A 6 6.15 4.03 6.07
N GLY A 7 5.44 4.92 5.35
CA GLY A 7 5.25 4.80 3.91
C GLY A 7 3.81 5.05 3.44
N TYR A 8 3.44 4.52 2.29
CA TYR A 8 2.09 4.54 1.76
C TYR A 8 1.75 3.21 1.08
N PHE A 9 0.47 2.99 0.82
CA PHE A 9 -0.02 1.79 0.15
C PHE A 9 -0.73 2.13 -1.15
N LEU A 10 -0.47 1.31 -2.17
CA LEU A 10 -1.31 1.21 -3.36
C LEU A 10 -2.12 -0.07 -3.27
N ILE A 11 -3.42 0.03 -3.52
CA ILE A 11 -4.36 -1.08 -3.40
C ILE A 11 -4.93 -1.40 -4.77
N ALA A 12 -4.96 -2.68 -5.10
CA ALA A 12 -5.57 -3.19 -6.32
C ALA A 12 -6.37 -4.47 -6.04
N VAL A 13 -7.28 -4.80 -6.97
CA VAL A 13 -8.00 -6.06 -6.97
C VAL A 13 -7.46 -6.96 -8.08
N ASP A 14 -6.93 -8.12 -7.71
CA ASP A 14 -6.61 -9.19 -8.64
C ASP A 14 -7.86 -10.04 -8.90
N ARG A 15 -8.43 -9.88 -10.10
CA ARG A 15 -9.65 -10.59 -10.51
C ARG A 15 -9.42 -12.08 -10.74
N GLN A 16 -8.21 -12.48 -11.13
CA GLN A 16 -7.91 -13.87 -11.44
C GLN A 16 -7.83 -14.69 -10.15
N SER A 17 -7.10 -14.19 -9.15
CA SER A 17 -6.98 -14.87 -7.85
C SER A 17 -8.09 -14.52 -6.86
N ARG A 18 -8.91 -13.51 -7.16
CA ARG A 18 -9.94 -12.93 -6.27
C ARG A 18 -9.35 -12.44 -4.96
N GLU A 19 -8.27 -11.69 -5.04
CA GLU A 19 -7.55 -11.16 -3.88
C GLU A 19 -7.39 -9.65 -3.98
N ILE A 20 -7.38 -9.00 -2.83
CA ILE A 20 -6.89 -7.64 -2.63
C ILE A 20 -5.36 -7.72 -2.59
N VAL A 21 -4.70 -6.84 -3.35
CA VAL A 21 -3.26 -6.67 -3.36
C VAL A 21 -2.95 -5.30 -2.78
N ALA A 22 -2.22 -5.26 -1.67
CA ALA A 22 -1.77 -4.03 -1.02
C ALA A 22 -0.25 -3.96 -1.08
N GLU A 23 0.26 -3.03 -1.86
CA GLU A 23 1.68 -2.79 -2.09
C GLU A 23 2.15 -1.63 -1.21
N HIS A 24 3.13 -1.87 -0.33
CA HIS A 24 3.72 -0.86 0.54
C HIS A 24 4.96 -0.23 -0.09
N TYR A 25 5.06 1.09 0.03
CA TYR A 25 6.18 1.88 -0.48
C TYR A 25 6.69 2.83 0.60
N THR A 26 8.01 2.97 0.76
CA THR A 26 8.58 3.92 1.74
C THR A 26 8.52 5.36 1.25
N ASN A 27 8.51 6.30 2.20
CA ASN A 27 8.66 7.74 1.96
C ASN A 27 10.12 8.19 2.11
N THR A 28 11.08 7.44 1.55
CA THR A 28 12.49 7.83 1.60
C THR A 28 12.67 9.13 0.83
N ILE A 29 12.95 10.21 1.55
CA ILE A 29 13.19 11.54 0.98
C ILE A 29 14.58 11.99 1.43
N ASN A 30 15.41 12.46 0.50
CA ASN A 30 16.73 12.98 0.83
C ASN A 30 16.68 14.40 1.43
N SER A 31 17.82 14.93 1.85
CA SER A 31 17.95 16.28 2.43
C SER A 31 17.46 17.42 1.52
N ASN A 32 17.30 17.17 0.22
CA ASN A 32 16.81 18.14 -0.76
C ASN A 32 15.29 18.02 -0.99
N GLY A 33 14.58 17.19 -0.22
CA GLY A 33 13.14 16.99 -0.39
C GLY A 33 12.76 16.08 -1.56
N VAL A 34 13.72 15.35 -2.14
CA VAL A 34 13.49 14.48 -3.31
C VAL A 34 13.23 13.05 -2.85
N ALA A 35 12.15 12.44 -3.37
CA ALA A 35 11.86 11.03 -3.14
C ALA A 35 12.96 10.15 -3.76
N CYS A 36 13.54 9.29 -2.96
CA CYS A 36 14.65 8.41 -3.33
C CYS A 36 14.24 6.95 -3.19
N ASP A 37 14.91 6.10 -3.96
CA ASP A 37 14.80 4.67 -3.80
C ASP A 37 15.41 4.25 -2.44
N PRO A 38 14.68 3.46 -1.62
CA PRO A 38 15.15 3.09 -0.28
C PRO A 38 16.37 2.15 -0.28
N GLU A 39 16.60 1.39 -1.36
CA GLU A 39 17.71 0.44 -1.44
C GLU A 39 18.98 1.12 -1.98
N THR A 40 18.83 1.98 -3.00
CA THR A 40 19.98 2.63 -3.66
C THR A 40 20.28 4.04 -3.13
N GLY A 41 19.30 4.71 -2.51
CA GLY A 41 19.43 6.10 -2.08
C GLY A 41 19.36 7.13 -3.23
N GLU A 42 19.23 6.66 -4.47
CA GLU A 42 19.19 7.50 -5.66
C GLU A 42 17.80 8.15 -5.84
N PRO A 43 17.73 9.39 -6.37
CA PRO A 43 16.46 10.02 -6.71
C PRO A 43 15.62 9.14 -7.65
N ILE A 44 14.33 9.02 -7.35
CA ILE A 44 13.40 8.29 -8.22
C ILE A 44 13.27 9.05 -9.55
N PRO A 45 13.68 8.46 -10.70
CA PRO A 45 13.67 9.16 -11.96
C PRO A 45 12.23 9.40 -12.45
N CYS A 46 11.94 10.61 -12.92
CA CYS A 46 10.66 10.97 -13.55
C CYS A 46 10.56 10.45 -15.01
N THR A 47 11.16 9.31 -15.31
CA THR A 47 11.15 8.72 -16.66
C THR A 47 9.93 7.84 -16.83
N ALA A 48 9.24 7.99 -17.96
CA ALA A 48 8.13 7.11 -18.33
C ALA A 48 8.59 5.64 -18.34
N GLY A 49 7.98 4.81 -17.50
CA GLY A 49 8.28 3.37 -17.39
C GLY A 49 9.06 2.95 -16.14
N TYR A 50 9.59 3.89 -15.35
CA TYR A 50 10.15 3.53 -14.04
C TYR A 50 9.01 3.14 -13.08
N ARG A 51 8.96 1.87 -12.67
CA ARG A 51 8.10 1.40 -11.58
C ARG A 51 8.96 1.18 -10.35
N ARG A 52 8.61 1.85 -9.24
CA ARG A 52 9.17 1.47 -7.94
C ARG A 52 8.80 0.03 -7.63
N SER A 53 9.73 -0.71 -7.06
CA SER A 53 9.43 -1.98 -6.41
C SER A 53 8.79 -1.70 -5.04
N PRO A 54 7.67 -2.35 -4.71
CA PRO A 54 7.12 -2.27 -3.36
C PRO A 54 8.06 -2.93 -2.37
N LYS A 55 8.18 -2.34 -1.17
CA LYS A 55 8.97 -2.92 -0.07
C LYS A 55 8.31 -4.19 0.46
N HIS A 56 6.98 -4.18 0.53
CA HIS A 56 6.19 -5.34 0.92
C HIS A 56 4.95 -5.45 0.04
N VAL A 57 4.54 -6.68 -0.26
CA VAL A 57 3.28 -6.96 -0.94
C VAL A 57 2.44 -7.86 -0.05
N TYR A 58 1.26 -7.39 0.32
CA TYR A 58 0.29 -8.13 1.09
C TYR A 58 -0.86 -8.54 0.19
N ARG A 59 -1.28 -9.80 0.31
CA ARG A 59 -2.42 -10.36 -0.40
C ARG A 59 -3.42 -10.96 0.56
N GLY A 60 -4.70 -10.91 0.23
CA GLY A 60 -5.74 -11.57 0.99
C GLY A 60 -7.11 -11.37 0.37
N ARG A 61 -8.08 -12.17 0.79
CA ARG A 61 -9.43 -12.19 0.20
C ARG A 61 -10.40 -11.27 0.92
N THR A 62 -10.06 -10.86 2.14
CA THR A 62 -10.92 -10.02 2.99
C THR A 62 -10.15 -8.86 3.58
N ALA A 63 -10.85 -7.79 3.94
CA ALA A 63 -10.27 -6.66 4.66
C ALA A 63 -9.63 -7.10 5.98
N LYS A 64 -10.26 -8.05 6.68
CA LYS A 64 -9.74 -8.61 7.93
C LYS A 64 -8.36 -9.26 7.72
N GLU A 65 -8.22 -10.10 6.69
CA GLU A 65 -6.94 -10.77 6.42
C GLU A 65 -5.81 -9.78 6.18
N LEU A 66 -6.07 -8.71 5.41
CA LEU A 66 -5.08 -7.65 5.16
C LEU A 66 -4.75 -6.90 6.45
N SER A 67 -5.75 -6.51 7.24
CA SER A 67 -5.54 -5.83 8.52
C SER A 67 -4.68 -6.65 9.47
N VAL A 68 -4.94 -7.95 9.62
CA VAL A 68 -4.13 -8.83 10.47
C VAL A 68 -2.70 -8.92 9.94
N LYS A 69 -2.51 -9.16 8.64
CA LYS A 69 -1.16 -9.27 8.06
C LYS A 69 -0.33 -8.00 8.22
N ILE A 70 -0.97 -6.83 8.10
CA ILE A 70 -0.29 -5.53 8.09
C ILE A 70 -0.09 -4.98 9.50
N LEU A 71 -1.11 -5.03 10.36
CA LEU A 71 -1.09 -4.36 11.67
C LEU A 71 -0.66 -5.28 12.81
N GLU A 72 -0.89 -6.59 12.69
CA GLU A 72 -0.59 -7.57 13.75
C GLU A 72 0.58 -8.48 13.37
N GLY A 73 0.73 -8.80 12.08
CA GLY A 73 1.70 -9.77 11.58
C GLY A 73 3.05 -9.20 11.14
N ALA A 74 3.14 -7.89 10.85
CA ALA A 74 4.37 -7.27 10.37
C ALA A 74 5.15 -6.60 11.50
N GLN A 75 6.47 -6.81 11.53
CA GLN A 75 7.36 -6.21 12.54
C GLN A 75 8.64 -5.63 11.90
N PRO A 76 8.91 -4.31 12.02
CA PRO A 76 7.97 -3.31 12.54
C PRO A 76 6.74 -3.16 11.63
N PRO A 77 5.59 -2.66 12.14
CA PRO A 77 4.43 -2.41 11.30
C PRO A 77 4.79 -1.42 10.18
N PRO A 78 4.40 -1.69 8.92
CA PRO A 78 4.62 -0.80 7.77
C PRO A 78 3.67 0.42 7.78
N LEU A 79 3.11 0.77 8.93
CA LEU A 79 2.13 1.82 9.14
C LEU A 79 2.23 2.34 10.57
N SER A 80 2.32 3.66 10.75
CA SER A 80 2.56 4.24 12.08
C SER A 80 1.44 5.15 12.59
N ARG A 81 0.52 5.59 11.71
CA ARG A 81 -0.57 6.49 12.08
C ARG A 81 -1.94 5.81 12.03
N LEU A 82 -2.74 6.07 13.06
CA LEU A 82 -4.06 5.44 13.25
C LEU A 82 -5.08 5.91 12.19
N GLU A 83 -5.02 7.16 11.77
CA GLU A 83 -5.88 7.68 10.70
C GLU A 83 -5.61 6.99 9.36
N HIS A 84 -4.34 6.65 9.07
CA HIS A 84 -3.99 5.86 7.89
C HIS A 84 -4.44 4.40 8.03
N ALA A 85 -4.33 3.81 9.23
CA ALA A 85 -4.85 2.46 9.50
C ALA A 85 -6.35 2.39 9.24
N ASN A 86 -7.10 3.40 9.70
CA ASN A 86 -8.53 3.52 9.44
C ASN A 86 -8.85 3.72 7.95
N TYR A 87 -8.08 4.56 7.24
CA TYR A 87 -8.22 4.72 5.78
C TYR A 87 -8.02 3.39 5.05
N LEU A 88 -6.93 2.66 5.35
CA LEU A 88 -6.67 1.35 4.74
C LEU A 88 -7.80 0.36 5.01
N GLY A 89 -8.33 0.31 6.23
CA GLY A 89 -9.48 -0.54 6.56
C GLY A 89 -10.69 -0.26 5.67
N ARG A 90 -11.02 1.02 5.43
CA ARG A 90 -12.11 1.42 4.53
C ARG A 90 -11.85 1.02 3.08
N GLU A 91 -10.62 1.23 2.60
CA GLU A 91 -10.24 0.85 1.23
C GLU A 91 -10.26 -0.66 1.03
N PHE A 92 -9.80 -1.45 2.02
CA PHE A 92 -9.88 -2.90 1.95
C PHE A 92 -11.32 -3.41 1.97
N GLN A 93 -12.22 -2.79 2.75
CA GLN A 93 -13.64 -3.13 2.72
C GLN A 93 -14.26 -2.87 1.34
N ARG A 94 -13.91 -1.76 0.68
CA ARG A 94 -14.36 -1.44 -0.67
C ARG A 94 -13.78 -2.41 -1.71
N ALA A 95 -12.51 -2.75 -1.61
CA ALA A 95 -11.85 -3.72 -2.49
C ALA A 95 -12.46 -5.13 -2.33
N GLU A 96 -12.74 -5.56 -1.10
CA GLU A 96 -13.45 -6.80 -0.81
C GLU A 96 -14.84 -6.81 -1.43
N ALA A 97 -15.62 -5.73 -1.25
CA ALA A 97 -16.93 -5.57 -1.86
C ALA A 97 -16.86 -5.65 -3.40
N ALA A 98 -15.88 -4.98 -4.02
CA ALA A 98 -15.63 -5.03 -5.46
C ALA A 98 -15.33 -6.45 -5.96
N ILE A 99 -14.59 -7.27 -5.20
CA ILE A 99 -14.35 -8.69 -5.51
C ILE A 99 -15.66 -9.49 -5.48
N ILE A 100 -16.55 -9.20 -4.52
CA ILE A 100 -17.82 -9.92 -4.34
C ILE A 100 -18.82 -9.54 -5.43
N THR A 101 -18.96 -8.24 -5.72
CA THR A 101 -19.97 -7.72 -6.65
C THR A 101 -19.51 -7.75 -8.11
N GLY A 102 -18.21 -7.89 -8.36
CA GLY A 102 -17.62 -7.76 -9.70
C GLY A 102 -17.50 -6.32 -10.20
N GLN A 103 -17.86 -5.32 -9.37
CA GLN A 103 -17.71 -3.90 -9.70
C GLN A 103 -16.26 -3.46 -9.62
N ASP A 104 -15.87 -2.46 -10.40
CA ASP A 104 -14.51 -1.93 -10.39
C ASP A 104 -14.14 -1.30 -9.05
N PHE A 105 -12.89 -1.51 -8.66
CA PHE A 105 -12.28 -0.86 -7.51
C PHE A 105 -11.32 0.23 -8.01
N ILE A 106 -11.53 1.45 -7.53
CA ILE A 106 -10.60 2.56 -7.67
C ILE A 106 -10.36 3.06 -6.25
N GLN A 107 -9.09 3.08 -5.86
CA GLN A 107 -8.69 3.62 -4.56
C GLN A 107 -9.04 5.12 -4.49
N ASP A 108 -9.59 5.54 -3.34
CA ASP A 108 -9.96 6.96 -3.09
C ASP A 108 -8.74 7.89 -2.99
#